data_AF-A0A1F4Y5L8-F1
#
_entry.id   AF-A0A1F4Y5L8-F1
#
_cell.length_a   1.000
_cell.length_b   1.000
_cell.length_c   1.000
_cell.angle_alpha   90.00
_cell.angle_beta   90.00
_cell.angle_gamma   90.00
#
_symmetry.space_group_name_H-M   'P 1'
#
loop_
_entity.id
_entity.type
_entity.pdbx_description
1 polymer ?
#
loop_
_entity_poly.entity_id
_entity_poly.type
_entity_poly.pdbx_seq_one_letter_code
_entity_poly.pdbx_strand_id
1 'polypeptide(L)'
;MPQQTIRAQLETYKAANQKLESALGNGALAKKAVVAQQISDQLWTDPITQEVYRRYPVTITKYTTGSTLVINVAGQKTVVFQYAVREGVELQFLPGYPEQYIIGAIYDVVPLPIQDYEAVMECWDTFERDYRGTIWVGTTRDINDSNTYRQNGHPLLYNGEKEIRASGGDLVQLRITTPAGGTILVVANSQFSFRVFQLTRQRQG
;
A
#
# COMPACT_ATOMS: atom_id res chain seq x y z
N MET A 1 -9.12 -65.13 0.49
CA MET A 1 -8.75 -63.75 0.89
C MET A 1 -9.94 -63.16 1.64
N PRO A 2 -9.82 -62.75 2.92
CA PRO A 2 -10.97 -62.27 3.68
C PRO A 2 -11.43 -60.92 3.13
N GLN A 3 -12.72 -60.83 2.76
CA GLN A 3 -13.38 -59.59 2.33
C GLN A 3 -13.36 -58.58 3.47
N GLN A 4 -12.69 -57.44 3.29
CA GLN A 4 -12.89 -56.28 4.16
C GLN A 4 -14.36 -55.85 4.05
N THR A 5 -15.09 -55.96 5.15
CA THR A 5 -16.51 -55.58 5.18
C THR A 5 -16.61 -54.06 5.08
N ILE A 6 -17.60 -53.57 4.33
CA ILE A 6 -17.92 -52.14 4.13
C ILE A 6 -17.98 -51.37 5.47
N ARG A 7 -18.31 -52.08 6.56
CA ARG A 7 -18.35 -51.54 7.93
C ARG A 7 -16.98 -51.09 8.44
N ALA A 8 -15.92 -51.86 8.21
CA ALA A 8 -14.55 -51.51 8.61
C ALA A 8 -14.01 -50.29 7.83
N GLN A 9 -14.41 -50.15 6.56
CA GLN A 9 -14.08 -48.98 5.75
C GLN A 9 -14.78 -47.72 6.28
N LEU A 10 -16.07 -47.81 6.63
CA LEU A 10 -16.84 -46.69 7.18
C LEU A 10 -16.30 -46.20 8.55
N GLU A 11 -15.86 -47.11 9.42
CA GLU A 11 -15.24 -46.72 10.70
C GLU A 11 -13.91 -45.99 10.50
N THR A 12 -13.12 -46.43 9.52
CA THR A 12 -11.86 -45.76 9.13
C THR A 12 -12.14 -44.34 8.61
N TYR A 13 -13.16 -44.16 7.78
CA TYR A 13 -13.57 -42.85 7.27
C TYR A 13 -14.06 -41.90 8.38
N LYS A 14 -14.85 -42.40 9.34
CA LYS A 14 -15.34 -41.58 10.47
C LYS A 14 -14.20 -41.13 11.37
N ALA A 15 -13.25 -42.01 11.68
CA ALA A 15 -12.07 -41.67 12.47
C ALA A 15 -11.16 -40.67 11.75
N ALA A 16 -11.05 -40.76 10.42
CA ALA A 16 -10.30 -39.79 9.61
C ALA A 16 -10.96 -38.40 9.64
N ASN A 17 -12.30 -38.32 9.51
CA ASN A 17 -13.02 -37.04 9.55
C ASN A 17 -12.96 -36.35 10.91
N GLN A 18 -13.11 -37.09 12.02
CA GLN A 18 -12.98 -36.51 13.36
C GLN A 18 -11.57 -35.96 13.63
N LYS A 19 -10.53 -36.65 13.16
CA LYS A 19 -9.14 -36.14 13.23
C LYS A 19 -8.97 -34.85 12.43
N LEU A 20 -9.63 -34.76 11.27
CA LEU A 20 -9.56 -33.59 10.39
C LEU A 20 -10.29 -32.39 11.00
N GLU A 21 -11.48 -32.58 11.57
CA GLU A 21 -12.20 -31.53 12.31
C GLU A 21 -11.44 -31.05 13.54
N SER A 22 -10.81 -31.97 14.29
CA SER A 22 -9.98 -31.62 15.44
C SER A 22 -8.73 -30.83 15.03
N ALA A 23 -8.10 -31.19 13.91
CA ALA A 23 -6.97 -30.46 13.35
C ALA A 23 -7.37 -29.06 12.86
N LEU A 24 -8.55 -28.93 12.25
CA LEU A 24 -9.10 -27.63 11.83
C LEU A 24 -9.46 -26.73 13.03
N GLY A 25 -10.06 -27.29 14.08
CA GLY A 25 -10.38 -26.59 15.32
C GLY A 25 -9.13 -26.07 16.06
N ASN A 26 -8.11 -26.92 16.19
CA ASN A 26 -6.83 -26.55 16.79
C ASN A 26 -6.06 -25.54 15.91
N GLY A 27 -6.14 -25.66 14.59
CA GLY A 27 -5.57 -24.69 13.66
C GLY A 27 -6.24 -23.31 13.73
N ALA A 28 -7.55 -23.25 13.96
CA ALA A 28 -8.28 -21.99 14.14
C ALA A 28 -7.97 -21.30 15.47
N LEU A 29 -7.81 -22.07 16.55
CA LEU A 29 -7.40 -21.55 17.87
C LEU A 29 -5.94 -21.09 17.87
N ALA A 30 -5.04 -21.83 17.23
CA ALA A 30 -3.65 -21.42 17.04
C ALA A 30 -3.55 -20.14 16.20
N LYS A 31 -4.36 -20.01 15.12
CA LYS A 31 -4.43 -18.76 14.34
C LYS A 31 -4.97 -17.59 15.17
N LYS A 32 -5.97 -17.79 16.02
CA LYS A 32 -6.47 -16.73 16.92
C LYS A 32 -5.42 -16.30 17.95
N ALA A 33 -4.66 -17.24 18.51
CA ALA A 33 -3.56 -16.93 19.42
C ALA A 33 -2.41 -16.20 18.70
N VAL A 34 -2.04 -16.62 17.49
CA VAL A 34 -1.04 -15.92 16.65
C VAL A 34 -1.51 -14.51 16.29
N VAL A 35 -2.79 -14.30 15.96
CA VAL A 35 -3.35 -12.97 15.70
C VAL A 35 -3.35 -12.09 16.96
N ALA A 36 -3.69 -12.64 18.13
CA ALA A 36 -3.63 -11.90 19.39
C ALA A 36 -2.18 -11.56 19.81
N GLN A 37 -1.22 -12.44 19.52
CA GLN A 37 0.20 -12.24 19.79
C GLN A 37 0.87 -11.30 18.77
N GLN A 38 0.41 -11.28 17.52
CA GLN A 38 0.80 -10.27 16.51
C GLN A 38 0.27 -8.86 16.83
N ILE A 39 -0.78 -8.73 17.65
CA ILE A 39 -1.29 -7.44 18.15
C ILE A 39 -0.42 -6.91 19.33
N SER A 40 0.33 -7.79 20.00
CA SER A 40 1.28 -7.43 21.07
C SER A 40 2.60 -6.84 20.53
N ASP A 41 3.07 -7.27 19.35
CA ASP A 41 4.47 -7.08 18.95
C ASP A 41 4.74 -5.94 17.95
N GLN A 42 3.78 -5.03 17.75
CA GLN A 42 3.95 -3.89 16.85
C GLN A 42 4.68 -2.69 17.48
N LEU A 43 5.43 -2.90 18.57
CA LEU A 43 6.24 -1.84 19.16
C LEU A 43 7.52 -1.66 18.35
N TRP A 44 7.73 -0.46 17.86
CA TRP A 44 8.95 -0.07 17.17
C TRP A 44 9.53 1.16 17.87
N THR A 45 10.81 1.06 18.24
CA THR A 45 11.56 2.17 18.81
C THR A 45 12.32 2.87 17.70
N ASP A 46 12.13 4.17 17.59
CA ASP A 46 12.90 5.00 16.67
C ASP A 46 14.38 5.01 17.09
N PRO A 47 15.32 4.57 16.23
CA PRO A 47 16.72 4.53 16.59
C PRO A 47 17.34 5.91 16.84
N ILE A 48 16.75 6.98 16.30
CA ILE A 48 17.26 8.35 16.42
C ILE A 48 16.65 9.04 17.64
N THR A 49 15.32 9.06 17.73
CA THR A 49 14.62 9.80 18.78
C THR A 49 14.38 9.00 20.06
N GLN A 50 14.56 7.67 20.00
CA GLN A 50 14.25 6.72 21.08
C GLN A 50 12.76 6.69 21.48
N GLU A 51 11.88 7.29 20.67
CA GLU A 51 10.44 7.25 20.88
C GLU A 51 9.87 5.88 20.51
N VAL A 52 8.89 5.42 21.28
CA VAL A 52 8.23 4.13 21.06
C VAL A 52 6.91 4.36 20.34
N TYR A 53 6.73 3.67 19.22
CA TYR A 53 5.54 3.72 18.40
C TYR A 53 4.89 2.35 18.28
N ARG A 54 3.58 2.35 18.07
CA ARG A 54 2.90 1.22 17.44
C ARG A 54 2.99 1.35 15.93
N ARG A 55 3.58 0.36 15.27
CA ARG A 55 3.82 0.32 13.82
C ARG A 55 3.03 -0.80 13.16
N TYR A 56 2.11 -0.45 12.27
CA TYR A 56 1.32 -1.41 11.49
C TYR A 56 1.28 -1.07 10.01
N PRO A 57 1.27 -2.07 9.12
CA PRO A 57 1.06 -1.82 7.71
C PRO A 57 -0.38 -1.37 7.46
N VAL A 58 -0.54 -0.29 6.70
CA VAL A 58 -1.84 0.20 6.23
C VAL A 58 -1.81 0.38 4.72
N THR A 59 -2.96 0.23 4.08
CA THR A 59 -3.15 0.60 2.67
C THR A 59 -4.05 1.83 2.61
N ILE A 60 -3.54 2.91 2.03
CA ILE A 60 -4.30 4.12 1.80
C ILE A 60 -4.84 4.04 0.38
N THR A 61 -6.16 4.04 0.25
CA THR A 61 -6.87 4.00 -1.04
C THR A 61 -7.58 5.32 -1.28
N LYS A 62 -7.47 5.88 -2.48
CA LYS A 62 -8.32 7.01 -2.89
C LYS A 62 -8.79 6.81 -4.32
N TYR A 63 -10.04 7.19 -4.51
CA TYR A 63 -10.66 7.36 -5.81
C TYR A 63 -10.68 8.85 -6.11
N THR A 64 -10.20 9.26 -7.28
CA THR A 64 -10.46 10.61 -7.76
C THR A 64 -11.84 10.59 -8.41
N THR A 65 -12.86 11.04 -7.67
CA THR A 65 -14.21 11.25 -8.20
C THR A 65 -14.27 12.60 -8.91
N GLY A 66 -14.62 12.61 -10.20
CA GLY A 66 -14.62 13.81 -11.03
C GLY A 66 -13.33 14.01 -11.83
N SER A 67 -13.24 15.11 -12.58
CA SER A 67 -12.11 15.45 -13.44
C SER A 67 -11.15 16.41 -12.74
N THR A 68 -9.90 16.02 -12.55
CA THR A 68 -8.81 16.95 -12.23
C THR A 68 -8.20 17.42 -13.55
N LEU A 69 -8.35 18.71 -13.85
CA LEU A 69 -7.75 19.33 -15.02
C LEU A 69 -6.28 19.63 -14.73
N VAL A 70 -5.39 18.95 -15.44
CA VAL A 70 -3.97 19.26 -15.47
C VAL A 70 -3.75 20.27 -16.60
N ILE A 71 -3.34 21.49 -16.22
CA ILE A 71 -3.25 22.61 -17.16
C ILE A 71 -2.06 22.45 -18.12
N ASN A 72 -2.30 22.95 -19.32
CA ASN A 72 -1.51 22.91 -20.54
C ASN A 72 -0.17 23.67 -20.47
N VAL A 73 0.78 23.22 -19.66
CA VAL A 73 2.18 23.67 -19.74
C VAL A 73 3.06 22.44 -19.87
N ALA A 74 3.73 22.30 -21.01
CA ALA A 74 4.66 21.20 -21.25
C ALA A 74 5.74 21.13 -20.16
N GLY A 75 5.99 19.93 -19.62
CA GLY A 75 7.01 19.72 -18.59
C GLY A 75 6.62 20.17 -17.18
N GLN A 76 5.36 20.53 -16.94
CA GLN A 76 4.87 20.90 -15.61
C GLN A 76 4.48 19.64 -14.81
N LYS A 77 4.97 19.56 -13.56
CA LYS A 77 4.53 18.56 -12.59
C LYS A 77 3.21 18.97 -11.97
N THR A 78 2.20 18.10 -12.07
CA THR A 78 0.84 18.37 -11.55
C THR A 78 0.37 17.30 -10.60
N VAL A 79 -0.27 17.70 -9.50
CA VAL A 79 -0.83 16.80 -8.49
C VAL A 79 -2.09 16.11 -9.04
N VAL A 80 -2.07 14.78 -9.10
CA VAL A 80 -3.19 13.94 -9.57
C VAL A 80 -3.83 13.13 -8.45
N PHE A 81 -3.09 12.95 -7.35
CA PHE A 81 -3.60 12.41 -6.10
C PHE A 81 -2.95 13.17 -4.96
N GLN A 82 -3.73 13.41 -3.90
CA GLN A 82 -3.25 14.02 -2.66
C GLN A 82 -3.92 13.37 -1.47
N TYR A 83 -3.13 13.05 -0.45
CA TYR A 83 -3.58 12.56 0.84
C TYR A 83 -2.98 13.42 1.94
N ALA A 84 -3.84 14.03 2.76
CA ALA A 84 -3.41 14.71 3.98
C ALA A 84 -3.35 13.72 5.13
N VAL A 85 -2.20 13.64 5.79
CA VAL A 85 -2.00 12.77 6.95
C VAL A 85 -2.84 13.27 8.11
N ARG A 86 -3.52 12.34 8.79
CA ARG A 86 -4.40 12.68 9.91
C ARG A 86 -3.57 13.11 11.13
N GLU A 87 -4.12 14.06 11.89
CA GLU A 87 -3.53 14.46 13.18
C GLU A 87 -3.32 13.26 14.11
N GLY A 88 -2.19 13.26 14.82
CA GLY A 88 -1.79 12.18 15.73
C GLY A 88 -1.32 10.90 15.04
N VAL A 89 -1.19 10.89 13.72
CA VAL A 89 -0.66 9.78 12.93
C VAL A 89 0.63 10.21 12.24
N GLU A 90 1.59 9.30 12.16
CA GLU A 90 2.78 9.44 11.34
C GLU A 90 2.83 8.29 10.32
N LEU A 91 3.22 8.57 9.09
CA LEU A 91 3.43 7.57 8.04
C LEU A 91 4.91 7.41 7.76
N GLN A 92 5.40 6.17 7.78
CA GLN A 92 6.79 5.83 7.52
C GLN A 92 6.94 5.11 6.19
N PHE A 93 7.63 5.76 5.26
CA PHE A 93 7.97 5.25 3.92
C PHE A 93 9.42 4.78 3.91
N LEU A 94 9.63 3.50 3.66
CA LEU A 94 10.95 2.85 3.66
C LEU A 94 11.32 2.44 2.23
N PRO A 95 12.38 3.02 1.65
CA PRO A 95 12.83 2.64 0.31
C PRO A 95 13.32 1.20 0.30
N GLY A 96 13.01 0.47 -0.77
CA GLY A 96 13.39 -0.93 -0.96
C GLY A 96 12.67 -1.94 -0.07
N TYR A 97 11.70 -1.53 0.77
CA TYR A 97 11.04 -2.45 1.71
C TYR A 97 9.93 -3.27 1.03
N PRO A 98 10.05 -4.61 0.89
CA PRO A 98 9.19 -5.45 0.02
C PRO A 98 7.68 -5.31 0.19
N GLU A 99 7.23 -5.00 1.40
CA GLU A 99 5.80 -4.90 1.72
C GLU A 99 5.20 -3.51 1.47
N GLN A 100 6.01 -2.51 1.16
CA GLN A 100 5.57 -1.16 0.85
C GLN A 100 5.61 -0.93 -0.65
N TYR A 101 4.48 -0.53 -1.22
CA TYR A 101 4.34 -0.44 -2.67
C TYR A 101 3.25 0.57 -3.07
N ILE A 102 3.25 0.94 -4.34
CA ILE A 102 2.12 1.62 -4.99
C ILE A 102 1.38 0.67 -5.93
N ILE A 103 0.07 0.85 -6.07
CA ILE A 103 -0.77 0.20 -7.08
C ILE A 103 -1.87 1.17 -7.53
N GLY A 104 -2.35 1.02 -8.76
CA GLY A 104 -3.45 1.84 -9.24
C GLY A 104 -3.66 1.76 -10.74
N ALA A 105 -4.44 2.71 -11.26
CA ALA A 105 -4.59 2.99 -12.66
C ALA A 105 -4.95 4.47 -12.86
N ILE A 106 -4.21 5.14 -13.73
CA ILE A 106 -4.37 6.55 -14.07
C ILE A 106 -5.02 6.66 -15.44
N TYR A 107 -6.22 7.25 -15.48
CA TYR A 107 -7.04 7.39 -16.68
C TYR A 107 -7.23 8.85 -17.05
N ASP A 108 -7.31 9.09 -18.36
CA ASP A 108 -7.79 10.35 -18.93
C ASP A 108 -9.34 10.35 -19.04
N VAL A 109 -9.94 11.39 -19.62
CA VAL A 109 -11.38 11.45 -19.94
C VAL A 109 -11.79 10.42 -20.99
N VAL A 110 -10.87 10.04 -21.85
CA VAL A 110 -11.03 8.89 -22.76
C VAL A 110 -10.75 7.62 -21.95
N PRO A 111 -11.48 6.51 -22.14
CA PRO A 111 -11.34 5.29 -21.32
C PRO A 111 -9.99 4.54 -21.48
N LEU A 112 -8.96 5.20 -22.03
CA LEU A 112 -7.62 4.65 -22.14
C LEU A 112 -6.75 5.17 -20.99
N PRO A 113 -5.95 4.29 -20.37
CA PRO A 113 -5.00 4.70 -19.35
C PRO A 113 -3.90 5.59 -19.96
N ILE A 114 -3.43 6.56 -19.18
CA ILE A 114 -2.30 7.42 -19.56
C ILE A 114 -1.02 6.61 -19.38
N GLN A 115 -0.20 6.49 -20.43
CA GLN A 115 1.00 5.66 -20.44
C GLN A 115 2.27 6.50 -20.60
N ASP A 116 3.37 6.02 -20.02
CA ASP A 116 4.74 6.53 -20.22
C ASP A 116 5.02 7.98 -19.76
N TYR A 117 4.21 8.51 -18.85
CA TYR A 117 4.46 9.84 -18.29
C TYR A 117 5.25 9.70 -17.00
N GLU A 118 6.22 10.58 -16.75
CA GLU A 118 6.94 10.61 -15.48
C GLU A 118 5.93 10.82 -14.35
N ALA A 119 5.98 9.92 -13.36
CA ALA A 119 5.14 9.95 -12.18
C ALA A 119 6.04 9.90 -10.93
N VAL A 120 5.76 10.78 -9.97
CA VAL A 120 6.55 10.90 -8.74
C VAL A 120 5.61 10.97 -7.56
N MET A 121 5.85 10.13 -6.55
CA MET A 121 5.20 10.25 -5.25
C MET A 121 6.10 11.01 -4.30
N GLU A 122 5.60 12.12 -3.77
CA GLU A 122 6.35 13.08 -2.95
C GLU A 122 5.62 13.36 -1.64
N CYS A 123 6.38 13.81 -0.64
CA CYS A 123 5.84 14.29 0.62
C CYS A 123 6.20 15.77 0.79
N TRP A 124 5.20 16.55 1.19
CA TRP A 124 5.26 18.00 1.40
C TRP A 124 4.62 18.37 2.75
N ASP A 125 4.91 19.56 3.27
CA ASP A 125 4.11 20.12 4.36
C ASP A 125 2.67 20.44 3.91
N THR A 126 1.81 20.78 4.89
CA THR A 126 0.39 21.09 4.66
C THR A 126 0.14 22.19 3.64
N PHE A 127 1.10 23.10 3.45
CA PHE A 127 0.98 24.27 2.58
C PHE A 127 1.80 24.15 1.28
N GLU A 128 2.40 22.98 0.99
CA GLU A 128 3.29 22.76 -0.16
C GLU A 128 4.47 23.74 -0.26
N ARG A 129 4.96 24.23 0.88
CA ARG A 129 6.12 25.13 0.98
C ARG A 129 7.40 24.37 1.25
N ASP A 130 7.32 23.33 2.08
CA ASP A 130 8.48 22.56 2.52
C ASP A 130 8.44 21.15 1.94
N TYR A 131 9.42 20.85 1.11
CA TYR A 131 9.61 19.53 0.54
C TYR A 131 10.24 18.57 1.55
N ARG A 132 9.55 17.46 1.87
CA ARG A 132 10.06 16.44 2.79
C ARG A 132 10.92 15.39 2.08
N GLY A 133 10.56 15.06 0.84
CA GLY A 133 11.34 14.15 0.00
C GLY A 133 10.52 13.36 -1.02
N THR A 134 11.24 12.64 -1.88
CA THR A 134 10.66 11.70 -2.85
C THR A 134 10.48 10.34 -2.18
N ILE A 135 9.30 9.76 -2.35
CA ILE A 135 8.99 8.40 -1.89
C ILE A 135 9.18 7.41 -3.05
N TRP A 136 8.70 7.78 -4.24
CA TRP A 136 8.78 6.92 -5.42
C TRP A 136 8.89 7.73 -6.71
N VAL A 137 9.62 7.22 -7.69
CA VAL A 137 9.76 7.74 -9.06
C VAL A 137 9.55 6.58 -10.04
N GLY A 138 8.77 6.82 -11.08
CA GLY A 138 8.64 5.90 -12.20
C GLY A 138 7.75 6.50 -13.26
N THR A 139 6.94 5.66 -13.90
CA THR A 139 6.02 6.08 -14.96
C THR A 139 4.58 5.73 -14.63
N THR A 140 3.64 6.38 -15.32
CA THR A 140 2.22 5.99 -15.24
C THR A 140 1.98 4.55 -15.71
N ARG A 141 2.80 4.04 -16.64
CA ARG A 141 2.78 2.62 -17.04
C ARG A 141 3.05 1.72 -15.85
N ASP A 142 4.04 2.06 -15.04
CA ASP A 142 4.38 1.26 -13.86
C ASP A 142 3.22 1.18 -12.86
N ILE A 143 2.46 2.26 -12.72
CA ILE A 143 1.27 2.30 -11.88
C ILE A 143 0.16 1.44 -12.50
N ASN A 144 -0.16 1.64 -13.78
CA ASN A 144 -1.24 0.95 -14.49
C ASN A 144 -1.02 -0.57 -14.55
N ASP A 145 0.22 -1.01 -14.73
CA ASP A 145 0.59 -2.43 -14.86
C ASP A 145 0.99 -3.04 -13.51
N SER A 146 0.75 -2.33 -12.41
CA SER A 146 1.18 -2.73 -11.06
C SER A 146 0.72 -4.12 -10.63
N ASN A 147 -0.48 -4.56 -11.05
CA ASN A 147 -0.98 -5.91 -10.79
C ASN A 147 -0.11 -6.98 -11.47
N THR A 148 0.26 -6.74 -12.74
CA THR A 148 1.11 -7.64 -13.53
C THR A 148 2.50 -7.73 -12.93
N TYR A 149 3.10 -6.60 -12.55
CA TYR A 149 4.41 -6.59 -11.91
C TYR A 149 4.41 -7.36 -10.59
N ARG A 150 3.38 -7.19 -9.75
CA ARG A 150 3.29 -7.94 -8.51
C ARG A 150 3.10 -9.44 -8.72
N GLN A 151 2.31 -9.86 -9.72
CA GLN A 151 2.17 -11.27 -10.07
C GLN A 151 3.50 -11.89 -10.52
N ASN A 152 4.32 -11.12 -11.23
CA ASN A 152 5.64 -11.54 -11.72
C ASN A 152 6.76 -11.37 -10.67
N GLY A 153 6.43 -11.01 -9.42
CA GLY A 153 7.42 -10.83 -8.37
C GLY A 153 8.27 -9.57 -8.49
N HIS A 154 7.93 -8.64 -9.40
CA HIS A 154 8.52 -7.31 -9.47
C HIS A 154 7.86 -6.42 -8.43
N PRO A 155 8.59 -6.00 -7.39
CA PRO A 155 8.00 -5.20 -6.36
C PRO A 155 8.10 -3.73 -6.82
N LEU A 156 6.95 -3.06 -6.98
CA LEU A 156 6.86 -1.61 -7.17
C LEU A 156 7.19 -0.90 -5.86
N LEU A 157 8.41 -1.10 -5.41
CA LEU A 157 8.93 -0.60 -4.15
C LEU A 157 9.18 0.89 -4.25
N TYR A 158 9.07 1.54 -3.10
CA TYR A 158 9.60 2.88 -2.93
C TYR A 158 11.09 2.89 -3.26
N ASN A 159 11.50 3.84 -4.11
CA ASN A 159 12.85 3.99 -4.62
C ASN A 159 13.39 5.41 -4.37
N GLY A 160 12.78 6.14 -3.44
CA GLY A 160 13.34 7.39 -2.90
C GLY A 160 14.70 7.16 -2.23
N GLU A 161 15.47 8.24 -2.09
CA GLU A 161 16.85 8.18 -1.60
C GLU A 161 16.97 7.81 -0.11
N LYS A 162 15.92 8.06 0.67
CA LYS A 162 15.93 7.90 2.13
C LYS A 162 14.54 7.58 2.67
N GLU A 163 14.51 7.15 3.93
CA GLU A 163 13.27 7.08 4.71
C GLU A 163 12.58 8.45 4.76
N ILE A 164 11.27 8.46 4.51
CA ILE A 164 10.42 9.64 4.64
C ILE A 164 9.39 9.39 5.75
N ARG A 165 9.23 10.38 6.62
CA ARG A 165 8.22 10.41 7.68
C ARG A 165 7.28 11.58 7.45
N ALA A 166 6.02 11.27 7.21
CA ALA A 166 4.96 12.26 7.04
C ALA A 166 4.16 12.35 8.34
N SER A 167 4.14 13.53 8.96
CA SER A 167 3.44 13.79 10.22
C SER A 167 2.02 14.31 9.95
N GLY A 168 1.20 14.42 11.01
CA GLY A 168 -0.12 15.03 10.94
C GLY A 168 -0.11 16.36 10.17
N GLY A 169 -0.98 16.46 9.16
CA GLY A 169 -1.08 17.62 8.27
C GLY A 169 -0.19 17.57 7.03
N ASP A 170 0.89 16.78 6.99
CA ASP A 170 1.74 16.66 5.80
C ASP A 170 0.91 16.08 4.62
N LEU A 171 1.32 16.42 3.40
CA LEU A 171 0.69 16.01 2.15
C LEU A 171 1.53 14.95 1.44
N VAL A 172 0.93 13.80 1.21
CA VAL A 172 1.46 12.76 0.32
C VAL A 172 0.79 12.90 -1.03
N GLN A 173 1.59 13.20 -2.06
CA GLN A 173 1.08 13.56 -3.38
C GLN A 173 1.67 12.67 -4.46
N LEU A 174 0.83 12.22 -5.38
CA LEU A 174 1.28 11.70 -6.66
C LEU A 174 1.22 12.86 -7.66
N ARG A 175 2.37 13.16 -8.26
CA ARG A 175 2.52 14.17 -9.30
C ARG A 175 2.89 13.50 -10.61
N ILE A 176 2.34 14.00 -11.71
CA ILE A 176 2.67 13.56 -13.08
C ILE A 176 3.23 14.75 -13.84
N THR A 177 4.34 14.54 -14.55
CA THR A 177 4.90 15.52 -15.49
C THR A 177 4.13 15.47 -16.80
N THR A 178 3.59 16.61 -17.23
CA THR A 178 2.92 16.72 -18.54
C THR A 178 3.93 16.53 -19.68
N PRO A 179 3.51 15.87 -20.78
CA PRO A 179 4.39 15.59 -21.91
C PRO A 179 4.76 16.88 -22.65
N ALA A 180 5.89 16.85 -23.35
CA ALA A 180 6.28 17.92 -24.26
C ALA A 180 5.21 18.10 -25.35
N GLY A 181 4.74 19.33 -25.55
CA GLY A 181 3.74 19.66 -26.59
C GLY A 181 2.43 20.23 -26.07
N GLY A 182 2.22 20.31 -24.75
CA GLY A 182 1.10 21.05 -24.20
C GLY A 182 -0.26 20.39 -24.45
N THR A 183 -0.42 19.16 -23.98
CA THR A 183 -1.73 18.50 -23.97
C THR A 183 -2.34 18.62 -22.58
N ILE A 184 -3.59 19.06 -22.49
CA ILE A 184 -4.37 19.04 -21.25
C ILE A 184 -4.63 17.57 -20.91
N LEU A 185 -4.26 17.16 -19.71
CA LEU A 185 -4.65 15.84 -19.19
C LEU A 185 -5.85 16.05 -18.29
N VAL A 186 -6.88 15.25 -18.50
CA VAL A 186 -8.06 15.30 -17.67
C VAL A 186 -8.13 14.02 -16.89
N VAL A 187 -7.48 14.02 -15.73
CA VAL A 187 -7.42 12.83 -14.87
C VAL A 187 -8.80 12.62 -14.27
N ALA A 188 -9.50 11.59 -14.73
CA ALA A 188 -10.85 11.26 -14.30
C ALA A 188 -10.93 9.78 -13.93
N ASN A 189 -11.72 9.44 -12.91
CA ASN A 189 -11.98 8.05 -12.50
C ASN A 189 -10.71 7.22 -12.19
N SER A 190 -9.60 7.88 -11.86
CA SER A 190 -8.34 7.22 -11.52
C SER A 190 -8.40 6.60 -10.13
N GLN A 191 -7.76 5.45 -9.98
CA GLN A 191 -7.66 4.72 -8.74
C GLN A 191 -6.20 4.67 -8.33
N PHE A 192 -5.90 5.09 -7.12
CA PHE A 192 -4.54 5.00 -6.60
C PHE A 192 -4.56 4.54 -5.16
N SER A 193 -3.63 3.65 -4.84
CA SER A 193 -3.40 3.24 -3.47
C SER A 193 -1.95 2.90 -3.23
N PHE A 194 -1.53 3.07 -1.99
CA PHE A 194 -0.18 2.77 -1.57
C PHE A 194 -0.19 2.12 -0.19
N ARG A 195 0.79 1.25 0.04
CA ARG A 195 0.97 0.55 1.31
C ARG A 195 2.16 1.12 2.06
N VAL A 196 1.94 1.49 3.31
CA VAL A 196 2.91 2.21 4.16
C VAL A 196 2.81 1.71 5.59
N PHE A 197 3.81 1.99 6.42
CA PHE A 197 3.65 1.83 7.86
C PHE A 197 2.97 3.05 8.46
N GLN A 198 1.92 2.82 9.24
CA GLN A 198 1.36 3.81 10.12
C GLN A 198 2.01 3.67 11.50
N LEU A 199 2.50 4.79 12.02
CA LEU A 199 3.08 4.95 13.34
C LEU A 199 2.09 5.73 14.23
N THR A 200 1.83 5.20 15.42
CA THR A 200 1.08 5.90 16.46
C THR A 200 1.94 5.93 17.72
N ARG A 201 2.33 7.13 18.14
CA ARG A 201 3.21 7.32 19.30
C ARG A 201 2.55 6.74 20.55
N GLN A 202 3.27 5.90 21.28
CA GLN A 202 2.82 5.43 22.58
C GLN A 202 3.17 6.50 23.62
N ARG A 203 2.17 7.05 24.30
CA ARG A 203 2.42 7.89 25.48
C ARG A 203 3.03 6.99 26.55
N GLN A 204 4.26 7.28 26.98
CA GLN A 204 4.80 6.71 28.21
C GLN A 204 3.99 7.32 29.36
N GLY A 205 3.27 6.46 30.09
CA GLY A 205 2.58 6.81 31.33
C GLY A 205 3.50 6.67 32.53
#